data_AF-A0A920MPI6-F1
#
_entry.id   AF-A0A920MPI6-F1
#
_cell.length_a   1.000
_cell.length_b   1.000
_cell.length_c   1.000
_cell.angle_alpha   90.00
_cell.angle_beta   90.00
_cell.angle_gamma   90.00
#
_symmetry.space_group_name_H-M   'P 1'
#
loop_
_entity.id
_entity.type
_entity.pdbx_description
1 polymer ?
#
loop_
_entity_poly.entity_id
_entity_poly.type
_entity_poly.pdbx_seq_one_letter_code
_entity_poly.pdbx_strand_id
1 'polypeptide(L)' 'MKKNFFKNGIVIAHEGYVVNGKDLIHASSIEKKTVNVDLFSYLKKDEQSFRFDGIMFFDIREGRK' A
#
# COMPACT_ATOMS: atom_id res chain seq x y z
N MET A 1 -3.89 -2.55 5.15
CA MET A 1 -4.54 -3.46 6.13
C MET A 1 -6.00 -3.69 5.72
N LYS A 2 -6.50 -4.92 5.89
CA LYS A 2 -7.91 -5.27 5.69
C LYS A 2 -8.44 -6.02 6.91
N LYS A 3 -9.32 -5.39 7.70
CA LYS A 3 -9.89 -5.97 8.93
C LYS A 3 -10.65 -7.26 8.63
N ASN A 4 -11.34 -7.34 7.50
CA ASN A 4 -12.09 -8.54 7.10
C ASN A 4 -11.21 -9.77 6.83
N PHE A 5 -9.89 -9.61 6.69
CA PHE A 5 -8.94 -10.71 6.53
C PHE A 5 -8.30 -11.16 7.85
N PHE A 6 -8.57 -10.47 8.96
CA PHE A 6 -8.00 -10.81 10.26
C PHE A 6 -8.47 -12.18 10.75
N LYS A 7 -9.73 -12.53 10.45
CA LYS A 7 -10.28 -13.87 10.70
C LYS A 7 -9.51 -14.99 9.99
N ASN A 8 -8.77 -14.66 8.93
CA ASN A 8 -7.92 -15.59 8.18
C ASN A 8 -6.45 -15.52 8.62
N GLY A 9 -6.12 -14.77 9.68
CA GLY A 9 -4.74 -14.54 10.13
C GLY A 9 -3.93 -13.59 9.25
N ILE A 10 -4.54 -12.94 8.26
CA ILE A 10 -3.85 -12.05 7.32
C ILE A 10 -4.09 -10.59 7.70
N VAL A 11 -3.01 -9.87 8.00
CA VAL A 11 -3.05 -8.46 8.45
C VAL A 11 -2.78 -7.50 7.29
N ILE A 12 -1.83 -7.84 6.43
CA ILE A 12 -1.38 -7.04 5.28
C ILE A 12 -1.90 -7.69 4.00
N ALA A 13 -2.63 -6.91 3.19
CA ALA A 13 -3.25 -7.38 1.95
C ALA A 13 -2.47 -6.96 0.69
N HIS A 14 -1.64 -5.93 0.80
CA HIS A 14 -0.88 -5.35 -0.31
C HIS A 14 0.27 -4.51 0.23
N GLU A 15 1.39 -4.48 -0.51
CA GLU A 15 2.65 -3.81 -0.12
C GLU A 15 3.22 -2.99 -1.30
N GLY A 16 4.07 -2.01 -0.98
CA GLY A 16 4.73 -1.13 -1.95
C GLY A 16 5.63 -0.10 -1.25
N TYR A 17 6.35 0.69 -2.03
CA TYR A 17 7.25 1.73 -1.54
C TYR A 17 6.67 3.11 -1.74
N VAL A 18 6.69 3.94 -0.69
CA VAL A 18 6.34 5.36 -0.79
C VAL A 18 7.61 6.17 -0.96
N VAL A 19 7.69 6.92 -2.04
CA VAL A 19 8.83 7.78 -2.39
C VAL A 19 8.37 9.22 -2.39
N ASN A 20 9.22 10.13 -1.88
CA ASN A 20 8.94 11.56 -1.78
C ASN A 20 7.64 11.91 -1.03
N GLY A 21 7.13 10.99 -0.19
CA GLY A 21 5.89 11.16 0.57
C GLY A 21 4.61 11.19 -0.27
N LYS A 22 4.67 10.91 -1.57
CA LYS A 22 3.52 11.04 -2.49
C LYS A 22 3.37 9.86 -3.43
N ASP A 23 4.48 9.37 -3.97
CA ASP A 23 4.45 8.38 -5.04
C ASP A 23 4.50 6.97 -4.45
N LEU A 24 3.55 6.12 -4.85
CA LEU A 24 3.53 4.71 -4.50
C LEU A 24 4.04 3.88 -5.68
N ILE A 25 5.16 3.21 -5.47
CA ILE A 25 5.71 2.21 -6.38
C ILE A 25 5.27 0.83 -5.90
N HIS A 26 4.50 0.10 -6.72
CA HIS A 26 4.05 -1.24 -6.35
C HIS A 26 3.85 -2.15 -7.57
N ALA A 27 3.88 -3.46 -7.34
CA ALA A 27 3.49 -4.46 -8.34
C ALA A 27 1.96 -4.45 -8.50
N SER A 28 1.48 -4.27 -9.72
CA SER A 28 0.05 -4.26 -10.03
C SER A 28 -0.37 -5.55 -10.71
N SER A 29 -1.36 -6.24 -10.15
CA SER A 29 -1.95 -7.43 -10.78
C SER A 29 -2.84 -7.09 -11.99
N ILE A 30 -3.39 -5.86 -12.02
CA ILE A 30 -4.23 -5.37 -13.13
C ILE A 30 -3.35 -5.00 -14.32
N GLU A 31 -2.30 -4.20 -14.08
CA GLU A 31 -1.41 -3.71 -15.13
C GLU A 31 -0.33 -4.72 -15.54
N LYS A 32 -0.21 -5.82 -14.77
CA LYS A 32 0.77 -6.90 -14.94
C LYS A 32 2.22 -6.42 -14.94
N LYS A 33 2.49 -5.31 -14.26
CA LYS A 33 3.82 -4.69 -14.13
C LYS A 33 3.92 -3.84 -12.87
N THR A 34 5.13 -3.43 -12.54
CA THR A 34 5.37 -2.39 -11.54
C THR A 34 4.91 -1.05 -12.08
N VAL A 35 4.18 -0.30 -11.26
CA VAL A 35 3.64 1.02 -11.60
C VAL A 35 4.09 2.05 -10.57
N ASN A 36 4.08 3.31 -10.98
CA ASN A 36 4.26 4.47 -10.13
C ASN A 36 2.97 5.30 -10.20
N VAL A 37 2.31 5.50 -9.06
CA VAL A 37 1.01 6.18 -8.95
C VAL A 37 0.99 7.10 -7.74
N ASP A 38 0.10 8.09 -7.74
CA ASP A 38 -0.15 8.92 -6.56
C ASP A 38 -0.78 8.08 -5.42
N LEU A 39 -0.18 8.13 -4.22
CA LEU A 39 -0.58 7.33 -3.07
C LEU A 39 -2.04 7.59 -2.67
N PHE A 40 -2.45 8.85 -2.54
CA PHE A 40 -3.81 9.18 -2.10
C PHE A 40 -4.86 8.75 -3.13
N SER A 41 -4.55 8.94 -4.41
CA SER A 41 -5.39 8.48 -5.52
C SER A 41 -5.52 6.97 -5.54
N TYR A 42 -4.43 6.23 -5.28
CA TYR A 42 -4.47 4.78 -5.19
C TYR A 42 -5.28 4.29 -3.98
N LEU A 43 -5.15 4.94 -2.82
CA LEU A 43 -5.88 4.54 -1.61
C LEU A 43 -7.39 4.73 -1.74
N LYS A 44 -7.83 5.72 -2.50
CA LYS A 44 -9.24 5.90 -2.83
C LYS A 44 -9.71 4.80 -3.78
N LYS A 45 -10.83 4.18 -3.45
CA LYS A 45 -11.54 3.27 -4.35
C LYS A 45 -12.51 4.06 -5.23
N ASP A 46 -13.20 5.00 -4.60
CA ASP A 46 -14.14 5.97 -5.17
C ASP A 46 -14.18 7.21 -4.26
N GLU A 47 -15.10 8.15 -4.50
CA GLU A 47 -15.21 9.38 -3.70
C GLU A 47 -15.59 9.14 -2.23
N GLN A 48 -16.21 8.00 -1.93
CA GLN A 48 -16.81 7.73 -0.61
C GLN A 48 -16.05 6.65 0.16
N SER A 49 -15.16 5.89 -0.48
CA SER A 49 -14.54 4.73 0.13
C SER A 49 -13.06 4.55 -0.18
N PHE A 50 -12.36 3.92 0.76
CA PHE A 50 -10.95 3.55 0.66
C PHE A 50 -10.78 2.07 0.33
N ARG A 51 -9.72 1.76 -0.42
CA ARG A 51 -9.34 0.39 -0.76
C ARG A 51 -8.93 -0.42 0.46
N PHE A 52 -8.45 0.21 1.52
CA PHE A 52 -7.93 -0.45 2.73
C PHE A 52 -8.51 0.19 3.98
N ASP A 53 -8.53 -0.56 5.07
CA ASP A 53 -9.04 -0.10 6.37
C ASP A 53 -7.96 0.62 7.19
N GLY A 54 -6.72 0.64 6.70
CA GLY A 54 -5.57 1.27 7.35
C GLY A 54 -4.27 1.03 6.58
N ILE A 55 -3.25 1.84 6.90
CA ILE A 55 -1.91 1.82 6.28
C ILE A 55 -0.87 1.78 7.41
N MET A 56 0.22 1.06 7.19
CA MET A 56 1.38 1.04 8.06
C MET A 56 2.58 1.55 7.27
N PHE A 57 3.33 2.48 7.85
CA PHE A 57 4.57 2.99 7.27
C PHE A 57 5.76 2.41 8.01
N PHE A 58 6.75 1.95 7.25
CA PHE A 58 8.02 1.46 7.74
C PHE A 58 9.13 2.23 7.05
N ASP A 59 10.11 2.68 7.83
CA ASP A 59 11.31 3.32 7.29
C ASP A 59 12.42 2.29 7.19
N ILE A 60 13.03 2.19 6.00
CA ILE A 60 14.27 1.45 5.85
C ILE A 60 15.39 2.31 6.44
N ARG A 61 16.00 1.81 7.52
CA ARG A 61 17.21 2.38 8.09
C ARG A 61 18.36 1.47 7.72
N GLU A 62 19.41 2.04 7.14
CA GLU A 62 20.66 1.30 6.98
C GLU A 62 21.17 0.93 8.38
N GLY A 63 21.39 -0.37 8.61
CA GLY A 63 22.03 -0.82 9.83
C GLY A 63 23.46 -0.28 9.84
N ARG A 64 23.81 0.56 10.81
CA ARG A 64 25.22 0.88 11.07
C ARG A 64 25.92 -0.44 11.39
N LYS A 65 26.93 -0.79 10.58
CA LYS A 65 27.86 -1.88 10.88
C LYS A 65 28.66 -1.56 12.14
#